data_AF-A0A535A5S9-F1
#
_entry.id   AF-A0A535A5S9-F1
#
_cell.length_a   1.000
_cell.length_b   1.000
_cell.length_c   1.000
_cell.angle_alpha   90.00
_cell.angle_beta   90.00
_cell.angle_gamma   90.00
#
_symmetry.space_group_name_H-M   'P 1'
#
loop_
_entity.id
_entity.type
_entity.pdbx_description
1 polymer ?
#
loop_
_entity_poly.entity_id
_entity_poly.type
_entity_poly.pdbx_seq_one_letter_code
_entity_poly.pdbx_strand_id
1 'polypeptide(L)'
;MTEPMGRGTPRGSHEDRSGIEMDDHGSATGSVTVIGAGYVGLVTAACLARLGNTVRCVDQNRPRIASLRSGKMPFSEPDLAELVMDGVAAGRLTFHTSLAAACRRAESVMVAVGTDEGGRWTDRHIRAVVESLLALPAVPPNIIIRSTMRPGGMAILNGIASAAGSQTHLYYNPEFTREGNAVADFMAPDRIVVGMALGAASVAAEPVRRLYKGIAAPMLPVDYATAELIKVGSNAFLATKIAFANELAQFCRSFGGDMEALRRGIGLDHRIGPEFLQPGLGFGGSCLPGQVDLLTEVASERQLTAHVVPAVARANRAQAHRVAEEILERQDSAVRVTILGLAFKAGTDDTRESPALRLIDALKQRSVRRIRAYDPLVRVIPDRPDVHVVADPYQAASGADIVVVATEWPAFGRLDWTSMAGLVSRREVYDARGVVDVAAATSAGFRVRSLVRQPADGAVAKDTSSAA
;
A
#
# COMPACT_ATOMS: atom_id res chain seq x y z
N MET A 1 63.42 9.89 -20.03
CA MET A 1 62.72 10.67 -21.07
C MET A 1 61.22 10.59 -20.76
N THR A 2 60.75 11.43 -19.83
CA THR A 2 60.02 12.68 -20.10
C THR A 2 58.66 12.43 -20.78
N GLU A 3 57.60 12.43 -19.95
CA GLU A 3 56.32 13.07 -20.27
C GLU A 3 56.55 14.54 -20.69
N PRO A 4 55.66 15.24 -21.45
CA PRO A 4 54.26 15.44 -21.02
C PRO A 4 53.15 15.77 -22.06
N MET A 5 51.92 15.75 -21.55
CA MET A 5 50.76 16.65 -21.78
C MET A 5 50.27 17.02 -23.20
N GLY A 6 48.94 16.99 -23.37
CA GLY A 6 48.28 17.82 -24.39
C GLY A 6 46.79 17.61 -24.57
N ARG A 7 45.98 18.45 -23.91
CA ARG A 7 44.51 18.53 -23.99
C ARG A 7 44.02 18.94 -25.39
N GLY A 8 42.89 18.38 -25.81
CA GLY A 8 42.13 18.83 -26.98
C GLY A 8 40.64 18.96 -26.68
N THR A 9 40.17 20.18 -26.44
CA THR A 9 38.77 20.59 -26.59
C THR A 9 38.45 20.87 -28.06
N PRO A 10 37.18 20.81 -28.47
CA PRO A 10 36.64 21.83 -29.37
C PRO A 10 35.55 22.67 -28.67
N ARG A 11 35.69 23.99 -28.84
CA ARG A 11 34.66 25.01 -28.59
C ARG A 11 33.71 25.09 -29.79
N GLY A 12 32.49 25.55 -29.52
CA GLY A 12 31.53 26.10 -30.48
C GLY A 12 30.13 26.14 -29.84
N SER A 13 29.83 27.06 -28.92
CA SER A 13 29.29 28.42 -29.15
C SER A 13 28.10 28.46 -30.11
N HIS A 14 26.88 28.53 -29.58
CA HIS A 14 25.96 29.62 -29.90
C HIS A 14 24.95 29.79 -28.76
N GLU A 15 24.98 30.99 -28.17
CA GLU A 15 23.91 31.53 -27.35
C GLU A 15 22.66 31.69 -28.22
N ASP A 16 21.52 31.25 -27.70
CA ASP A 16 20.24 31.87 -28.04
C ASP A 16 19.47 32.09 -26.75
N ARG A 17 19.75 33.24 -26.13
CA ARG A 17 18.91 33.83 -25.08
C ARG A 17 17.84 34.66 -25.80
N SER A 18 16.75 34.01 -26.16
CA SER A 18 15.48 34.70 -26.42
C SER A 18 14.59 34.53 -25.19
N GLY A 19 14.30 35.66 -24.56
CA GLY A 19 13.44 35.74 -23.39
C GLY A 19 12.05 35.19 -23.72
N ILE A 20 11.65 34.15 -22.99
CA ILE A 20 10.25 33.84 -22.83
C ILE A 20 9.76 34.84 -21.79
N GLU A 21 9.17 35.94 -22.27
CA GLU A 21 8.24 36.73 -21.47
C GLU A 21 7.23 35.74 -20.88
N MET A 22 7.27 35.58 -19.56
CA MET A 22 6.23 34.84 -18.84
C MET A 22 4.98 35.70 -18.91
N ASP A 23 4.15 35.43 -19.93
CA ASP A 23 2.79 35.93 -19.97
C ASP A 23 2.04 35.46 -18.71
N ASP A 24 1.80 36.41 -17.82
CA ASP A 24 0.87 36.33 -16.69
C ASP A 24 -0.58 36.34 -17.20
N HIS A 25 -0.92 35.30 -17.95
CA HIS A 25 -2.29 35.01 -18.34
C HIS A 25 -2.89 34.01 -17.36
N GLY A 26 -3.54 34.54 -16.31
CA GLY A 26 -4.61 33.91 -15.54
C GLY A 26 -4.47 32.42 -15.21
N SER A 27 -4.10 32.13 -13.97
CA SER A 27 -4.20 30.82 -13.28
C SER A 27 -5.40 29.96 -13.73
N ALA A 28 -5.26 29.16 -14.79
CA ALA A 28 -6.29 28.20 -15.19
C ALA A 28 -6.24 26.94 -14.30
N THR A 29 -6.62 27.11 -13.03
CA THR A 29 -6.90 26.05 -12.05
C THR A 29 -8.33 25.53 -12.23
N GLY A 30 -8.55 24.21 -12.16
CA GLY A 30 -9.87 23.61 -12.41
C GLY A 30 -10.82 23.59 -11.20
N SER A 31 -12.10 23.35 -11.47
CA SER A 31 -13.14 23.09 -10.44
C SER A 31 -13.50 21.60 -10.43
N VAL A 32 -13.22 20.90 -9.32
CA VAL A 32 -13.43 19.45 -9.19
C VAL A 32 -14.21 19.08 -7.93
N THR A 33 -15.15 18.15 -8.08
CA THR A 33 -15.82 17.52 -6.93
C THR A 33 -15.23 16.13 -6.72
N VAL A 34 -14.68 15.85 -5.54
CA VAL A 34 -14.15 14.54 -5.17
C VAL A 34 -15.19 13.80 -4.33
N ILE A 35 -15.68 12.68 -4.82
CA ILE A 35 -16.70 11.84 -4.16
C ILE A 35 -16.00 10.73 -3.38
N GLY A 36 -16.28 10.69 -2.08
CA GLY A 36 -15.60 9.84 -1.11
C GLY A 36 -14.58 10.66 -0.31
N ALA A 37 -14.79 10.73 1.01
CA ALA A 37 -13.85 11.32 1.96
C ALA A 37 -13.09 10.23 2.75
N GLY A 38 -13.01 9.02 2.19
CA GLY A 38 -12.11 7.97 2.67
C GLY A 38 -10.66 8.28 2.32
N TYR A 39 -9.76 7.32 2.58
CA TYR A 39 -8.31 7.49 2.44
C TYR A 39 -7.89 8.11 1.09
N VAL A 40 -8.21 7.43 -0.02
CA VAL A 40 -7.85 7.88 -1.37
C VAL A 40 -8.49 9.24 -1.70
N GLY A 41 -9.78 9.40 -1.42
CA GLY A 41 -10.52 10.59 -1.80
C GLY A 41 -10.09 11.84 -1.04
N LEU A 42 -9.83 11.74 0.27
CA LEU A 42 -9.40 12.89 1.08
C LEU A 42 -7.96 13.32 0.73
N VAL A 43 -7.03 12.38 0.57
CA VAL A 43 -5.66 12.70 0.08
C VAL A 43 -5.74 13.41 -1.27
N THR A 44 -6.52 12.85 -2.19
CA THR A 44 -6.71 13.44 -3.53
C THR A 44 -7.30 14.84 -3.47
N ALA A 45 -8.33 15.05 -2.63
CA ALA A 45 -8.95 16.35 -2.48
C ALA A 45 -7.99 17.40 -1.91
N ALA A 46 -7.22 17.05 -0.88
CA ALA A 46 -6.23 17.92 -0.26
C ALA A 46 -5.10 18.28 -1.24
N CYS A 47 -4.53 17.29 -1.93
CA CYS A 47 -3.44 17.53 -2.87
C CYS A 47 -3.89 18.32 -4.11
N LEU A 48 -5.09 18.06 -4.66
CA LEU A 48 -5.63 18.88 -5.75
C LEU A 48 -5.88 20.33 -5.32
N ALA A 49 -6.34 20.56 -4.09
CA ALA A 49 -6.49 21.92 -3.54
C ALA A 49 -5.12 22.60 -3.32
N ARG A 50 -4.08 21.84 -2.96
CA ARG A 50 -2.70 22.33 -2.86
C ARG A 50 -2.13 22.75 -4.21
N LEU A 51 -2.49 22.06 -5.30
CA LEU A 51 -2.17 22.43 -6.68
C LEU A 51 -2.96 23.64 -7.20
N GLY A 52 -3.83 24.24 -6.38
CA GLY A 52 -4.57 25.46 -6.70
C GLY A 52 -6.00 25.22 -7.20
N ASN A 53 -6.44 23.96 -7.38
CA ASN A 53 -7.80 23.66 -7.83
C ASN A 53 -8.83 24.07 -6.76
N THR A 54 -10.04 24.40 -7.21
CA THR A 54 -11.20 24.54 -6.31
C THR A 54 -11.85 23.18 -6.14
N VAL A 55 -11.77 22.62 -4.93
CA VAL A 55 -12.16 21.25 -4.59
C VAL A 55 -13.36 21.21 -3.66
N ARG A 56 -14.37 20.43 -4.05
CA ARG A 56 -15.52 20.08 -3.19
C ARG A 56 -15.44 18.59 -2.85
N CYS A 57 -15.07 18.25 -1.62
CA CYS A 57 -15.06 16.87 -1.15
C CYS A 57 -16.44 16.51 -0.61
N VAL A 58 -17.06 15.44 -1.13
CA VAL A 58 -18.41 15.02 -0.75
C VAL A 58 -18.43 13.57 -0.28
N ASP A 59 -19.13 13.31 0.83
CA ASP A 59 -19.32 11.96 1.38
C ASP A 59 -20.70 11.86 2.04
N GLN A 60 -21.34 10.70 1.95
CA GLN A 60 -22.62 10.43 2.60
C GLN A 60 -22.49 10.25 4.11
N ASN A 61 -21.29 9.91 4.60
CA ASN A 61 -20.99 9.77 6.02
C ASN A 61 -20.97 11.15 6.70
N ARG A 62 -22.13 11.58 7.20
CA ARG A 62 -22.31 12.87 7.89
C ARG A 62 -21.37 13.05 9.08
N PRO A 63 -21.17 12.05 9.97
CA PRO A 63 -20.17 12.16 11.04
C PRO A 63 -18.75 12.46 10.54
N ARG A 64 -18.31 11.78 9.47
CA ARG A 64 -17.00 12.02 8.86
C ARG A 64 -16.87 13.45 8.32
N ILE A 65 -17.88 13.91 7.59
CA ILE A 65 -17.88 15.29 7.05
C ILE A 65 -17.91 16.33 8.17
N ALA A 66 -18.67 16.11 9.24
CA ALA A 66 -18.66 16.99 10.41
C ALA A 66 -17.29 17.03 11.09
N SER A 67 -16.64 15.87 11.26
CA SER A 67 -15.28 15.76 11.79
C SER A 67 -14.29 16.59 10.96
N LEU A 68 -14.29 16.42 9.64
CA LEU A 68 -13.41 17.13 8.72
C LEU A 68 -13.63 18.65 8.75
N ARG A 69 -14.89 19.10 8.80
CA ARG A 69 -15.22 20.53 8.95
C ARG A 69 -14.73 21.11 10.27
N SER A 70 -14.59 20.30 11.30
CA SER A 70 -14.02 20.70 12.60
C SER A 70 -12.49 20.55 12.68
N GLY A 71 -11.81 20.26 11.57
CA GLY A 71 -10.36 20.06 11.53
C GLY A 71 -9.87 18.73 12.12
N LYS A 72 -10.78 17.78 12.39
CA LYS A 72 -10.44 16.47 12.95
C LYS A 72 -10.31 15.42 11.85
N MET A 73 -9.10 14.91 11.68
CA MET A 73 -8.76 13.91 10.68
C MET A 73 -9.26 12.50 11.05
N PRO A 74 -9.88 11.75 10.11
CA PRO A 74 -10.42 10.42 10.38
C PRO A 74 -9.37 9.30 10.41
N PHE A 75 -8.15 9.56 9.93
CA PHE A 75 -7.03 8.64 9.90
C PHE A 75 -5.71 9.42 9.91
N SER A 76 -4.61 8.74 10.25
CA SER A 76 -3.27 9.31 10.25
C SER A 76 -2.61 9.17 8.89
N GLU A 77 -2.10 10.27 8.34
CA GLU A 77 -1.31 10.29 7.11
C GLU A 77 -0.35 11.49 7.21
N PRO A 78 0.97 11.33 6.98
CA PRO A 78 1.92 12.42 7.03
C PRO A 78 1.50 13.61 6.15
N ASP A 79 1.66 14.82 6.67
CA ASP A 79 1.36 16.11 6.02
C ASP A 79 -0.12 16.37 5.63
N LEU A 80 -0.99 15.35 5.68
CA LEU A 80 -2.38 15.48 5.21
C LEU A 80 -3.21 16.46 6.04
N ALA A 81 -3.04 16.43 7.37
CA ALA A 81 -3.80 17.32 8.26
C ALA A 81 -3.52 18.79 7.96
N GLU A 82 -2.25 19.15 7.76
CA GLU A 82 -1.82 20.50 7.39
C GLU A 82 -2.37 20.89 6.02
N LEU A 83 -2.25 20.03 5.00
CA LEU A 83 -2.79 20.29 3.66
C LEU A 83 -4.31 20.51 3.66
N VAL A 84 -5.05 19.76 4.46
CA VAL A 84 -6.51 19.95 4.61
C VAL A 84 -6.79 21.31 5.24
N MET A 85 -6.11 21.66 6.33
CA MET A 85 -6.29 22.95 7.00
C MET A 85 -5.97 24.13 6.08
N ASP A 86 -4.86 24.07 5.34
CA ASP A 86 -4.46 25.09 4.38
C ASP A 86 -5.46 25.23 3.24
N GLY A 87 -5.93 24.10 2.69
CA GLY A 87 -6.94 24.09 1.64
C GLY A 87 -8.25 24.73 2.09
N VAL A 88 -8.68 24.44 3.33
CA VAL A 88 -9.90 25.04 3.92
C VAL A 88 -9.70 26.53 4.20
N ALA A 89 -8.58 26.92 4.80
CA ALA A 89 -8.26 28.31 5.10
C ALA A 89 -8.17 29.17 3.83
N ALA A 90 -7.65 28.62 2.74
CA ALA A 90 -7.59 29.28 1.44
C ALA A 90 -8.93 29.26 0.66
N GLY A 91 -9.98 28.63 1.20
CA GLY A 91 -11.27 28.47 0.52
C GLY A 91 -11.22 27.54 -0.70
N ARG A 92 -10.10 26.83 -0.91
CA ARG A 92 -9.89 25.91 -2.05
C ARG A 92 -10.42 24.50 -1.76
N LEU A 93 -10.61 24.10 -0.51
CA LEU A 93 -11.18 22.82 -0.12
C LEU A 93 -12.43 23.04 0.74
N THR A 94 -13.56 22.46 0.31
CA THR A 94 -14.81 22.50 1.08
C THR A 94 -15.42 21.10 1.19
N PHE A 95 -16.05 20.82 2.33
CA PHE A 95 -16.67 19.52 2.60
C PHE A 95 -18.19 19.59 2.50
N HIS A 96 -18.81 18.60 1.87
CA HIS A 96 -20.25 18.55 1.57
C HIS A 96 -20.84 17.17 1.87
N THR A 97 -22.17 17.13 2.09
CA THR A 97 -22.93 15.88 2.21
C THR A 97 -23.95 15.68 1.08
N SER A 98 -24.18 16.72 0.27
CA SER A 98 -25.11 16.68 -0.85
C SER A 98 -24.34 16.60 -2.16
N LEU A 99 -24.52 15.49 -2.88
CA LEU A 99 -23.94 15.27 -4.21
C LEU A 99 -24.38 16.36 -5.19
N ALA A 100 -25.68 16.61 -5.31
CA ALA A 100 -26.23 17.60 -6.24
C ALA A 100 -25.71 19.02 -5.95
N ALA A 101 -25.60 19.41 -4.67
CA ALA A 101 -25.05 20.71 -4.31
C ALA A 101 -23.56 20.83 -4.67
N ALA A 102 -22.77 19.78 -4.40
CA ALA A 102 -21.35 19.75 -4.72
C ALA A 102 -21.09 19.75 -6.24
N CYS A 103 -21.96 19.13 -7.05
CA CYS A 103 -21.76 18.98 -8.50
C CYS A 103 -22.30 20.12 -9.36
N ARG A 104 -23.13 21.05 -8.83
CA ARG A 104 -23.87 22.08 -9.61
C ARG A 104 -23.05 22.90 -10.61
N ARG A 105 -21.73 23.05 -10.39
CA ARG A 105 -20.78 23.78 -11.26
C ARG A 105 -19.40 23.10 -11.29
N ALA A 106 -19.37 21.78 -11.17
CA ALA A 106 -18.14 21.03 -11.26
C ALA A 106 -17.76 20.86 -12.74
N GLU A 107 -16.54 21.22 -13.12
CA GLU A 107 -16.01 20.92 -14.46
C GLU A 107 -15.63 19.44 -14.55
N SER A 108 -15.17 18.87 -13.43
CA SER A 108 -14.87 17.46 -13.30
C SER A 108 -15.41 16.92 -11.99
N VAL A 109 -15.82 15.66 -12.01
CA VAL A 109 -16.11 14.89 -10.80
C VAL A 109 -15.16 13.72 -10.73
N MET A 110 -14.54 13.50 -9.58
CA MET A 110 -13.63 12.38 -9.33
C MET A 110 -14.24 11.41 -8.32
N VAL A 111 -14.44 10.16 -8.72
CA VAL A 111 -15.07 9.11 -7.90
C VAL A 111 -13.98 8.29 -7.21
N ALA A 112 -13.89 8.41 -5.88
CA ALA A 112 -12.88 7.79 -5.02
C ALA A 112 -13.54 7.06 -3.83
N VAL A 113 -14.53 6.21 -4.13
CA VAL A 113 -15.24 5.34 -3.17
C VAL A 113 -14.57 3.97 -3.03
N GLY A 114 -14.82 3.29 -1.90
CA GLY A 114 -14.25 1.96 -1.65
C GLY A 114 -14.77 0.88 -2.60
N THR A 115 -13.89 -0.04 -2.98
CA THR A 115 -14.15 -1.15 -3.91
C THR A 115 -13.90 -2.51 -3.27
N ASP A 116 -14.02 -2.58 -1.94
CA ASP A 116 -13.84 -3.80 -1.16
C ASP A 116 -15.07 -4.02 -0.28
N GLU A 117 -15.64 -5.21 -0.34
CA GLU A 117 -16.73 -5.68 0.52
C GLU A 117 -16.32 -7.03 1.12
N GLY A 118 -15.76 -6.99 2.33
CA GLY A 118 -15.36 -8.18 3.06
C GLY A 118 -14.18 -8.92 2.42
N GLY A 119 -13.19 -8.17 1.91
CA GLY A 119 -11.99 -8.73 1.27
C GLY A 119 -12.18 -9.13 -0.20
N ARG A 120 -13.38 -8.95 -0.75
CA ARG A 120 -13.67 -9.16 -2.18
C ARG A 120 -13.85 -7.83 -2.89
N TRP A 121 -13.31 -7.75 -4.11
CA TRP A 121 -13.48 -6.57 -4.95
C TRP A 121 -14.94 -6.40 -5.39
N THR A 122 -15.42 -5.15 -5.45
CA THR A 122 -16.75 -4.78 -5.93
C THR A 122 -16.76 -3.37 -6.55
N ASP A 123 -17.56 -3.16 -7.60
CA ASP A 123 -17.80 -1.84 -8.20
C ASP A 123 -19.18 -1.24 -7.86
N ARG A 124 -19.95 -1.89 -6.98
CA ARG A 124 -21.32 -1.47 -6.64
C ARG A 124 -21.41 0.01 -6.26
N HIS A 125 -20.51 0.48 -5.40
CA HIS A 125 -20.48 1.89 -4.98
C HIS A 125 -20.13 2.84 -6.13
N ILE A 126 -19.24 2.43 -7.03
CA ILE A 126 -18.86 3.24 -8.19
C ILE A 126 -20.06 3.37 -9.13
N ARG A 127 -20.71 2.24 -9.46
CA ARG A 127 -21.92 2.22 -10.32
C ARG A 127 -23.02 3.11 -9.74
N ALA A 128 -23.34 2.95 -8.46
CA ALA A 128 -24.36 3.76 -7.79
C ALA A 128 -24.04 5.27 -7.85
N VAL A 129 -22.77 5.65 -7.68
CA VAL A 129 -22.34 7.06 -7.82
C VAL A 129 -22.48 7.54 -9.26
N VAL A 130 -22.03 6.76 -10.25
CA VAL A 130 -22.13 7.13 -11.68
C VAL A 130 -23.60 7.29 -12.09
N GLU A 131 -24.47 6.35 -11.73
CA GLU A 131 -25.92 6.44 -11.98
C GLU A 131 -26.52 7.69 -11.32
N SER A 132 -26.13 7.99 -10.08
CA SER A 132 -26.57 9.20 -9.37
C SER A 132 -26.11 10.50 -10.05
N LEU A 133 -24.90 10.50 -10.64
CA LEU A 133 -24.37 11.63 -11.40
C LEU A 133 -25.11 11.82 -12.73
N LEU A 134 -25.41 10.73 -13.43
CA LEU A 134 -26.15 10.75 -14.70
C LEU A 134 -27.62 11.17 -14.51
N ALA A 135 -28.18 10.96 -13.32
CA ALA A 135 -29.53 11.40 -12.96
C ALA A 135 -29.62 12.88 -12.53
N LEU A 136 -28.49 13.61 -12.46
CA LEU A 136 -28.51 15.03 -12.11
C LEU A 136 -29.14 15.88 -13.23
N PRO A 137 -29.87 16.96 -12.91
CA PRO A 137 -30.40 17.88 -13.92
C PRO A 137 -29.32 18.50 -14.82
N ALA A 138 -28.14 18.70 -14.25
CA ALA A 138 -26.94 19.12 -14.96
C ALA A 138 -25.85 18.08 -14.69
N VAL A 139 -25.71 17.13 -15.61
CA VAL A 139 -24.66 16.10 -15.55
C VAL A 139 -23.29 16.79 -15.71
N PRO A 140 -22.31 16.50 -14.84
CA PRO A 140 -20.96 17.03 -15.00
C PRO A 140 -20.37 16.64 -16.36
N PRO A 141 -19.59 17.50 -17.02
CA PRO A 141 -19.06 17.18 -18.35
C PRO A 141 -17.95 16.12 -18.30
N ASN A 142 -17.25 15.98 -17.17
CA ASN A 142 -16.20 14.97 -16.99
C ASN A 142 -16.42 14.16 -15.71
N ILE A 143 -16.46 12.83 -15.83
CA ILE A 143 -16.50 11.89 -14.71
C ILE A 143 -15.22 11.07 -14.73
N ILE A 144 -14.42 11.20 -13.68
CA ILE A 144 -13.11 10.57 -13.53
C ILE A 144 -13.22 9.51 -12.45
N ILE A 145 -13.12 8.23 -12.82
CA ILE A 145 -13.09 7.14 -11.87
C ILE A 145 -11.65 6.99 -11.36
N ARG A 146 -11.45 7.14 -10.05
CA ARG A 146 -10.16 6.99 -9.38
C ARG A 146 -10.07 5.70 -8.58
N SER A 147 -11.20 5.26 -8.03
CA SER A 147 -11.36 3.95 -7.39
C SER A 147 -10.84 2.82 -8.28
N THR A 148 -10.18 1.83 -7.69
CA THR A 148 -9.60 0.71 -8.47
C THR A 148 -10.68 -0.05 -9.23
N MET A 149 -10.57 -0.05 -10.56
CA MET A 149 -11.49 -0.77 -11.45
C MET A 149 -10.92 -2.13 -11.84
N ARG A 150 -11.83 -3.10 -11.97
CA ARG A 150 -11.56 -4.38 -12.62
C ARG A 150 -11.35 -4.19 -14.13
N PRO A 151 -10.45 -4.96 -14.77
CA PRO A 151 -10.34 -4.99 -16.23
C PRO A 151 -11.69 -5.20 -16.94
N GLY A 152 -12.08 -4.25 -17.79
CA GLY A 152 -13.35 -4.16 -18.51
C GLY A 152 -14.45 -3.36 -17.81
N GLY A 153 -14.26 -2.92 -16.57
CA GLY A 153 -15.30 -2.25 -15.78
C GLY A 153 -15.66 -0.85 -16.29
N MET A 154 -14.67 -0.08 -16.71
CA MET A 154 -14.84 1.25 -17.31
C MET A 154 -15.61 1.19 -18.62
N ALA A 155 -15.43 0.15 -19.43
CA ALA A 155 -16.22 -0.05 -20.64
C ALA A 155 -17.71 -0.22 -20.32
N ILE A 156 -18.03 -0.90 -19.21
CA ILE A 156 -19.42 -1.04 -18.73
C ILE A 156 -19.97 0.31 -18.26
N LEU A 157 -19.22 1.07 -17.47
CA LEU A 157 -19.64 2.41 -17.02
C LEU A 157 -19.87 3.36 -18.20
N ASN A 158 -19.00 3.29 -19.22
CA ASN A 158 -19.14 4.06 -20.45
C ASN A 158 -20.42 3.66 -21.20
N GLY A 159 -20.73 2.36 -21.27
CA GLY A 159 -21.99 1.87 -21.83
C GLY A 159 -23.22 2.38 -21.09
N ILE A 160 -23.19 2.44 -19.75
CA ILE A 160 -24.27 3.01 -18.94
C ILE A 160 -24.48 4.50 -19.26
N ALA A 161 -23.40 5.27 -19.34
CA ALA A 161 -23.48 6.70 -19.69
C ALA A 161 -24.05 6.92 -21.11
N SER A 162 -23.61 6.12 -22.09
CA SER A 162 -24.13 6.18 -23.46
C SER A 162 -25.61 5.79 -23.54
N ALA A 163 -26.04 4.75 -22.83
CA ALA A 163 -27.43 4.31 -22.79
C ALA A 163 -28.36 5.36 -22.14
N ALA A 164 -27.83 6.15 -21.22
CA ALA A 164 -28.53 7.30 -20.63
C ALA A 164 -28.57 8.53 -21.56
N GLY A 165 -27.98 8.49 -22.77
CA GLY A 165 -27.91 9.62 -23.69
C GLY A 165 -26.98 10.75 -23.23
N SER A 166 -26.12 10.49 -22.25
CA SER A 166 -25.27 11.50 -21.64
C SER A 166 -24.14 11.94 -22.57
N GLN A 167 -23.81 13.22 -22.53
CA GLN A 167 -22.67 13.81 -23.23
C GLN A 167 -21.41 13.87 -22.34
N THR A 168 -21.46 13.30 -21.12
CA THR A 168 -20.30 13.28 -20.22
C THR A 168 -19.17 12.43 -20.79
N HIS A 169 -17.94 12.91 -20.64
CA HIS A 169 -16.74 12.14 -20.88
C HIS A 169 -16.37 11.33 -19.64
N LEU A 170 -16.10 10.04 -19.81
CA LEU A 170 -15.58 9.18 -18.75
C LEU A 170 -14.07 9.07 -18.87
N TYR A 171 -13.41 9.07 -17.72
CA TYR A 171 -11.97 8.86 -17.59
C TYR A 171 -11.71 7.86 -16.49
N TYR A 172 -10.64 7.10 -16.63
CA TYR A 172 -10.07 6.32 -15.53
C TYR A 172 -8.73 6.92 -15.13
N ASN A 173 -8.58 7.31 -13.87
CA ASN A 173 -7.33 7.86 -13.35
C ASN A 173 -6.97 7.11 -12.05
N PRO A 174 -6.38 5.91 -12.15
CA PRO A 174 -6.07 5.10 -10.99
C PRO A 174 -5.08 5.82 -10.07
N GLU A 175 -5.21 5.57 -8.77
CA GLU A 175 -4.22 5.97 -7.78
C GLU A 175 -3.06 4.95 -7.71
N PHE A 176 -1.85 5.39 -7.36
CA PHE A 176 -0.68 4.51 -7.12
C PHE A 176 -0.02 4.85 -5.79
N THR A 177 -0.82 5.28 -4.82
CA THR A 177 -0.36 5.80 -3.53
C THR A 177 -0.18 4.68 -2.52
N ARG A 178 0.83 4.81 -1.67
CA ARG A 178 1.06 3.92 -0.54
C ARG A 178 0.52 4.54 0.72
N GLU A 179 -0.21 3.77 1.50
CA GLU A 179 -0.68 4.22 2.82
C GLU A 179 0.50 4.63 3.72
N GLY A 180 0.45 5.76 4.42
CA GLY A 180 1.58 6.31 5.17
C GLY A 180 2.59 7.14 4.34
N ASN A 181 2.41 7.24 3.02
CA ASN A 181 3.23 8.06 2.12
C ASN A 181 2.42 8.61 0.91
N ALA A 182 1.10 8.62 1.02
CA ALA A 182 0.17 8.91 -0.06
C ALA A 182 0.22 10.37 -0.51
N VAL A 183 0.46 11.31 0.41
CA VAL A 183 0.65 12.73 0.05
C VAL A 183 1.90 12.89 -0.82
N ALA A 184 3.03 12.33 -0.39
CA ALA A 184 4.29 12.39 -1.15
C ALA A 184 4.16 11.66 -2.51
N ASP A 185 3.58 10.46 -2.52
CA ASP A 185 3.33 9.69 -3.74
C ASP A 185 2.39 10.43 -4.72
N PHE A 186 1.43 11.22 -4.22
CA PHE A 186 0.56 12.04 -5.08
C PHE A 186 1.30 13.25 -5.66
N MET A 187 2.13 13.93 -4.86
CA MET A 187 2.81 15.17 -5.23
C MET A 187 4.05 14.92 -6.11
N ALA A 188 4.65 13.74 -6.02
CA ALA A 188 5.77 13.31 -6.86
C ALA A 188 5.55 11.87 -7.38
N PRO A 189 4.54 11.64 -8.24
CA PRO A 189 4.23 10.31 -8.73
C PRO A 189 5.22 9.88 -9.81
N ASP A 190 5.50 8.58 -9.93
CA ASP A 190 6.32 8.06 -11.04
C ASP A 190 5.66 8.28 -12.41
N ARG A 191 4.31 8.32 -12.42
CA ARG A 191 3.45 8.46 -13.61
C ARG A 191 2.03 8.82 -13.23
N ILE A 192 1.31 9.45 -14.16
CA ILE A 192 -0.14 9.68 -14.09
C ILE A 192 -0.80 8.94 -15.25
N VAL A 193 -1.62 7.93 -14.96
CA VAL A 193 -2.33 7.16 -16.00
C VAL A 193 -3.72 7.75 -16.24
N VAL A 194 -4.11 7.86 -17.51
CA VAL A 194 -5.43 8.33 -17.92
C VAL A 194 -6.03 7.36 -18.95
N GLY A 195 -6.96 6.52 -18.50
CA GLY A 195 -7.76 5.65 -19.34
C GLY A 195 -8.90 6.40 -20.01
N MET A 196 -9.07 6.21 -21.31
CA MET A 196 -10.12 6.82 -22.13
C MET A 196 -10.78 5.78 -23.04
N ALA A 197 -11.87 6.15 -23.72
CA ALA A 197 -12.48 5.29 -24.72
C ALA A 197 -11.47 4.94 -25.83
N LEU A 198 -11.55 3.71 -26.35
CA LEU A 198 -10.66 3.25 -27.42
C LEU A 198 -10.79 4.16 -28.65
N GLY A 199 -9.65 4.59 -29.21
CA GLY A 199 -9.61 5.52 -30.35
C GLY A 199 -9.75 7.00 -29.98
N ALA A 200 -9.94 7.34 -28.70
CA ALA A 200 -9.89 8.73 -28.25
C ALA A 200 -8.48 9.33 -28.46
N ALA A 201 -8.42 10.54 -29.00
CA ALA A 201 -7.16 11.26 -29.17
C ALA A 201 -6.54 11.62 -27.81
N SER A 202 -5.22 11.66 -27.71
CA SER A 202 -4.51 11.98 -26.45
C SER A 202 -4.87 13.36 -25.89
N VAL A 203 -5.24 14.32 -26.75
CA VAL A 203 -5.73 15.65 -26.37
C VAL A 203 -7.00 15.58 -25.51
N ALA A 204 -7.78 14.49 -25.60
CA ALA A 204 -8.97 14.29 -24.77
C ALA A 204 -8.65 14.14 -23.28
N ALA A 205 -7.40 13.88 -22.89
CA ALA A 205 -6.96 13.83 -21.49
C ALA A 205 -6.78 15.21 -20.84
N GLU A 206 -6.99 16.32 -21.58
CA GLU A 206 -6.82 17.69 -21.08
C GLU A 206 -7.56 18.00 -19.77
N PRO A 207 -8.82 17.57 -19.54
CA PRO A 207 -9.48 17.80 -18.26
C PRO A 207 -8.72 17.20 -17.07
N VAL A 208 -8.11 16.02 -17.25
CA VAL A 208 -7.28 15.40 -16.21
C VAL A 208 -5.93 16.11 -16.11
N ARG A 209 -5.29 16.45 -17.23
CA ARG A 209 -4.02 17.20 -17.28
C ARG A 209 -4.10 18.52 -16.50
N ARG A 210 -5.21 19.25 -16.63
CA ARG A 210 -5.44 20.51 -15.92
C ARG A 210 -5.45 20.33 -14.40
N LEU A 211 -6.08 19.26 -13.90
CA LEU A 211 -6.15 18.99 -12.45
C LEU A 211 -4.75 18.74 -11.84
N TYR A 212 -3.85 18.14 -12.62
CA TYR A 212 -2.49 17.82 -12.20
C TYR A 212 -1.45 18.86 -12.63
N LYS A 213 -1.87 20.06 -13.09
CA LYS A 213 -0.93 21.13 -13.47
C LYS A 213 0.04 21.43 -12.31
N GLY A 214 1.34 21.41 -12.62
CA GLY A 214 2.41 21.60 -11.63
C GLY A 214 3.04 20.30 -11.12
N ILE A 215 2.49 19.14 -11.44
CA ILE A 215 3.13 17.85 -11.14
C ILE A 215 4.11 17.47 -12.26
N ALA A 216 5.38 17.30 -11.91
CA ALA A 216 6.44 16.91 -12.81
C ALA A 216 6.50 15.37 -12.97
N ALA A 217 5.51 14.80 -13.65
CA ALA A 217 5.46 13.36 -13.93
C ALA A 217 4.92 13.09 -15.34
N PRO A 218 5.34 12.00 -16.01
CA PRO A 218 4.80 11.63 -17.31
C PRO A 218 3.31 11.28 -17.18
N MET A 219 2.49 11.88 -18.04
CA MET A 219 1.09 11.52 -18.21
C MET A 219 0.95 10.50 -19.35
N LEU A 220 0.30 9.37 -19.05
CA LEU A 220 0.13 8.22 -19.93
C LEU A 220 -1.35 8.07 -20.32
N PRO A 221 -1.80 8.74 -21.38
CA PRO A 221 -3.12 8.52 -21.96
C PRO A 221 -3.15 7.16 -22.69
N VAL A 222 -4.05 6.28 -22.28
CA VAL A 222 -4.24 4.94 -22.87
C VAL A 222 -5.74 4.60 -22.92
N ASP A 223 -6.11 3.47 -23.51
CA ASP A 223 -7.49 3.00 -23.45
C ASP A 223 -7.86 2.50 -22.04
N TYR A 224 -9.16 2.40 -21.75
CA TYR A 224 -9.68 1.94 -20.47
C TYR A 224 -9.09 0.61 -20.01
N ALA A 225 -9.09 -0.42 -20.88
CA ALA A 225 -8.67 -1.76 -20.49
C ALA A 225 -7.18 -1.79 -20.13
N THR A 226 -6.36 -1.08 -20.92
CA THR A 226 -4.94 -0.91 -20.62
C THR A 226 -4.73 -0.17 -19.30
N ALA A 227 -5.43 0.93 -19.04
CA ALA A 227 -5.28 1.67 -17.78
C ALA A 227 -5.69 0.83 -16.54
N GLU A 228 -6.77 0.06 -16.64
CA GLU A 228 -7.22 -0.89 -15.61
C GLU A 228 -6.14 -1.94 -15.33
N LEU A 229 -5.62 -2.56 -16.39
CA LEU A 229 -4.54 -3.55 -16.28
C LEU A 229 -3.24 -2.97 -15.75
N ILE A 230 -2.89 -1.71 -16.07
CA ILE A 230 -1.71 -1.06 -15.47
C ILE A 230 -1.87 -1.02 -13.94
N LYS A 231 -3.06 -0.67 -13.42
CA LYS A 231 -3.28 -0.61 -11.97
C LYS A 231 -3.18 -1.99 -11.32
N VAL A 232 -4.01 -2.94 -11.74
CA VAL A 232 -4.06 -4.27 -11.09
C VAL A 232 -2.80 -5.10 -11.37
N GLY A 233 -2.23 -4.97 -12.57
CA GLY A 233 -1.00 -5.64 -12.98
C GLY A 233 0.23 -5.13 -12.24
N SER A 234 0.34 -3.81 -11.98
CA SER A 234 1.43 -3.26 -11.16
C SER A 234 1.42 -3.88 -9.76
N ASN A 235 0.26 -3.92 -9.11
CA ASN A 235 0.13 -4.47 -7.76
C ASN A 235 0.35 -5.99 -7.73
N ALA A 236 -0.12 -6.73 -8.74
CA ALA A 236 0.16 -8.16 -8.86
C ALA A 236 1.65 -8.44 -9.06
N PHE A 237 2.38 -7.59 -9.78
CA PHE A 237 3.83 -7.72 -9.92
C PHE A 237 4.57 -7.41 -8.61
N LEU A 238 4.16 -6.38 -7.86
CA LEU A 238 4.69 -6.11 -6.52
C LEU A 238 4.45 -7.29 -5.55
N ALA A 239 3.26 -7.89 -5.60
CA ALA A 239 2.95 -9.09 -4.83
C ALA A 239 3.81 -10.29 -5.25
N THR A 240 4.07 -10.44 -6.56
CA THR A 240 5.00 -11.45 -7.09
C THR A 240 6.40 -11.27 -6.51
N LYS A 241 6.95 -10.05 -6.48
CA LYS A 241 8.29 -9.79 -5.92
C LYS A 241 8.38 -10.22 -4.45
N ILE A 242 7.37 -9.92 -3.64
CA ILE A 242 7.33 -10.31 -2.22
C ILE A 242 7.24 -11.83 -2.07
N ALA A 243 6.33 -12.49 -2.79
CA ALA A 243 6.18 -13.95 -2.74
C ALA A 243 7.46 -14.66 -3.18
N PHE A 244 8.07 -14.19 -4.27
CA PHE A 244 9.34 -14.70 -4.77
C PHE A 244 10.47 -14.51 -3.76
N ALA A 245 10.59 -13.33 -3.14
CA ALA A 245 11.60 -13.09 -2.10
C ALA A 245 11.42 -14.01 -0.89
N ASN A 246 10.18 -14.32 -0.52
CA ASN A 246 9.86 -15.26 0.57
C ASN A 246 10.27 -16.70 0.26
N GLU A 247 10.11 -17.17 -0.98
CA GLU A 247 10.58 -18.48 -1.42
C GLU A 247 12.11 -18.50 -1.55
N LEU A 248 12.69 -17.45 -2.11
CA LEU A 248 14.13 -17.33 -2.26
C LEU A 248 14.86 -17.31 -0.92
N ALA A 249 14.27 -16.70 0.12
CA ALA A 249 14.80 -16.76 1.48
C ALA A 249 14.87 -18.20 2.02
N GLN A 250 13.95 -19.08 1.63
CA GLN A 250 13.98 -20.50 2.01
C GLN A 250 15.13 -21.24 1.32
N PHE A 251 15.29 -21.04 0.01
CA PHE A 251 16.43 -21.58 -0.74
C PHE A 251 17.75 -21.09 -0.16
N CYS A 252 17.87 -19.78 0.08
CA CYS A 252 19.05 -19.17 0.68
C CYS A 252 19.41 -19.84 2.01
N ARG A 253 18.42 -20.05 2.89
CA ARG A 253 18.60 -20.76 4.17
C ARG A 253 19.02 -22.21 4.00
N SER A 254 18.46 -22.95 3.04
CA SER A 254 18.82 -24.36 2.84
C SER A 254 20.28 -24.56 2.44
N PHE A 255 20.92 -23.52 1.91
CA PHE A 255 22.35 -23.50 1.60
C PHE A 255 23.21 -22.74 2.63
N GLY A 256 22.61 -22.26 3.73
CA GLY A 256 23.30 -21.44 4.73
C GLY A 256 23.78 -20.07 4.22
N GLY A 257 23.14 -19.52 3.18
CA GLY A 257 23.51 -18.25 2.57
C GLY A 257 22.93 -17.02 3.29
N ASP A 258 23.49 -15.84 3.05
CA ASP A 258 22.98 -14.58 3.60
C ASP A 258 21.90 -13.96 2.69
N MET A 259 20.67 -13.88 3.20
CA MET A 259 19.53 -13.32 2.47
C MET A 259 19.68 -11.82 2.22
N GLU A 260 20.35 -11.07 3.09
CA GLU A 260 20.55 -9.63 2.88
C GLU A 260 21.61 -9.39 1.78
N ALA A 261 22.69 -10.17 1.75
CA ALA A 261 23.63 -10.18 0.63
C ALA A 261 22.95 -10.58 -0.68
N LEU A 262 22.09 -11.62 -0.67
CA LEU A 262 21.35 -12.08 -1.85
C LEU A 262 20.41 -10.98 -2.39
N ARG A 263 19.62 -10.36 -1.50
CA ARG A 263 18.70 -9.27 -1.84
C ARG A 263 19.45 -8.09 -2.45
N ARG A 264 20.57 -7.67 -1.86
CA ARG A 264 21.42 -6.61 -2.41
C ARG A 264 21.99 -7.01 -3.77
N GLY A 265 22.54 -8.22 -3.90
CA GLY A 265 23.12 -8.71 -5.15
C GLY A 265 22.13 -8.70 -6.31
N ILE A 266 20.89 -9.17 -6.07
CA ILE A 266 19.81 -9.12 -7.07
C ILE A 266 19.35 -7.69 -7.34
N GLY A 267 19.20 -6.89 -6.29
CA GLY A 267 18.68 -5.51 -6.37
C GLY A 267 19.60 -4.51 -7.06
N LEU A 268 20.89 -4.80 -7.16
CA LEU A 268 21.87 -3.99 -7.92
C LEU A 268 21.63 -4.04 -9.44
N ASP A 269 20.94 -5.06 -9.94
CA ASP A 269 20.52 -5.10 -11.34
C ASP A 269 19.36 -4.12 -11.56
N HIS A 270 19.60 -3.05 -12.31
CA HIS A 270 18.62 -2.01 -12.61
C HIS A 270 17.35 -2.52 -13.32
N ARG A 271 17.39 -3.71 -13.95
CA ARG A 271 16.20 -4.35 -14.55
C ARG A 271 15.26 -4.94 -13.50
N ILE A 272 15.75 -5.16 -12.27
CA ILE A 272 15.01 -5.74 -11.14
C ILE A 272 14.72 -4.67 -10.08
N GLY A 273 15.75 -3.92 -9.71
CA GLY A 273 15.71 -2.92 -8.65
C GLY A 273 15.61 -3.49 -7.23
N PRO A 274 15.96 -2.70 -6.19
CA PRO A 274 16.11 -3.19 -4.81
C PRO A 274 14.79 -3.34 -4.04
N GLU A 275 13.73 -2.70 -4.53
CA GLU A 275 12.45 -2.57 -3.82
C GLU A 275 11.61 -3.85 -3.83
N PHE A 276 10.80 -4.08 -2.79
CA PHE A 276 9.89 -5.23 -2.66
C PHE A 276 10.58 -6.61 -2.67
N LEU A 277 11.86 -6.68 -2.28
CA LEU A 277 12.63 -7.93 -2.19
C LEU A 277 12.94 -8.38 -0.75
N GLN A 278 12.35 -7.72 0.25
CA GLN A 278 12.53 -8.10 1.65
C GLN A 278 11.57 -9.25 2.02
N PRO A 279 12.07 -10.38 2.52
CA PRO A 279 11.21 -11.46 3.00
C PRO A 279 10.51 -11.07 4.31
N GLY A 280 9.38 -11.72 4.61
CA GLY A 280 8.64 -11.50 5.84
C GLY A 280 7.48 -12.48 5.99
N LEU A 281 6.44 -12.09 6.73
CA LEU A 281 5.24 -12.94 6.95
C LEU A 281 4.35 -13.10 5.70
N GLY A 282 4.67 -12.42 4.61
CA GLY A 282 3.81 -12.29 3.43
C GLY A 282 3.28 -10.86 3.29
N PHE A 283 2.56 -10.61 2.20
CA PHE A 283 1.88 -9.34 1.94
C PHE A 283 0.42 -9.38 2.39
N GLY A 284 -0.10 -8.24 2.84
CA GLY A 284 -1.50 -8.05 3.26
C GLY A 284 -2.02 -6.66 2.87
N GLY A 285 -2.96 -6.13 3.66
CA GLY A 285 -3.61 -4.84 3.42
C GLY A 285 -4.71 -4.93 2.35
N SER A 286 -5.40 -3.82 2.13
CA SER A 286 -6.59 -3.79 1.25
C SER A 286 -6.32 -3.86 -0.25
N CYS A 287 -5.05 -3.79 -0.67
CA CYS A 287 -4.71 -3.66 -2.09
C CYS A 287 -4.18 -4.95 -2.71
N LEU A 288 -3.11 -5.54 -2.16
CA LEU A 288 -2.38 -6.61 -2.87
C LEU A 288 -3.17 -7.93 -2.94
N PRO A 289 -3.70 -8.49 -1.82
CA PRO A 289 -4.44 -9.76 -1.87
C PRO A 289 -5.65 -9.69 -2.79
N GLY A 290 -6.52 -8.69 -2.59
CA GLY A 290 -7.73 -8.53 -3.40
C GLY A 290 -7.46 -8.33 -4.89
N GLN A 291 -6.36 -7.66 -5.28
CA GLN A 291 -6.04 -7.46 -6.70
C GLN A 291 -5.40 -8.68 -7.36
N VAL A 292 -4.64 -9.49 -6.61
CA VAL A 292 -4.16 -10.80 -7.07
C VAL A 292 -5.33 -11.75 -7.30
N ASP A 293 -6.27 -11.80 -6.36
CA ASP A 293 -7.47 -12.63 -6.49
C ASP A 293 -8.35 -12.13 -7.65
N LEU A 294 -8.55 -10.81 -7.79
CA LEU A 294 -9.29 -10.20 -8.89
C LEU A 294 -8.74 -10.60 -10.27
N LEU A 295 -7.42 -10.58 -10.47
CA LEU A 295 -6.83 -11.02 -11.74
C LEU A 295 -7.05 -12.51 -12.02
N THR A 296 -7.07 -13.33 -10.97
CA THR A 296 -7.37 -14.77 -11.09
C THR A 296 -8.82 -14.99 -11.52
N GLU A 297 -9.76 -14.24 -10.94
CA GLU A 297 -11.17 -14.25 -11.32
C GLU A 297 -11.37 -13.78 -12.77
N VAL A 298 -10.74 -12.67 -13.17
CA VAL A 298 -10.77 -12.15 -14.54
C VAL A 298 -10.25 -13.17 -15.53
N ALA A 299 -9.14 -13.84 -15.22
CA ALA A 299 -8.58 -14.88 -16.08
C ALA A 299 -9.59 -16.03 -16.27
N SER A 300 -10.20 -16.52 -15.20
CA SER A 300 -11.20 -17.59 -15.26
C SER A 300 -12.42 -17.20 -16.11
N GLU A 301 -12.99 -16.01 -15.90
CA GLU A 301 -14.15 -15.53 -16.67
C GLU A 301 -13.84 -15.35 -18.15
N ARG A 302 -12.63 -14.93 -18.47
CA ARG A 302 -12.15 -14.77 -19.86
C ARG A 302 -11.61 -16.06 -20.46
N GLN A 303 -11.72 -17.19 -19.76
CA GLN A 303 -11.21 -18.49 -20.20
C GLN A 303 -9.70 -18.46 -20.51
N LEU A 304 -8.95 -17.66 -19.76
CA LEU A 304 -7.49 -17.53 -19.84
C LEU A 304 -6.85 -18.40 -18.76
N THR A 305 -5.78 -19.11 -19.13
CA THR A 305 -4.99 -19.88 -18.18
C THR A 305 -3.93 -18.98 -17.53
N ALA A 306 -4.14 -18.58 -16.27
CA ALA A 306 -3.16 -17.85 -15.49
C ALA A 306 -2.31 -18.80 -14.62
N HIS A 307 -0.99 -18.79 -14.81
CA HIS A 307 -0.06 -19.62 -14.02
C HIS A 307 0.59 -18.88 -12.85
N VAL A 308 1.06 -17.65 -13.10
CA VAL A 308 1.88 -16.90 -12.14
C VAL A 308 1.03 -16.34 -10.99
N VAL A 309 -0.03 -15.59 -11.30
CA VAL A 309 -0.85 -14.90 -10.29
C VAL A 309 -1.46 -15.88 -9.26
N PRO A 310 -2.04 -17.04 -9.66
CA PRO A 310 -2.54 -18.00 -8.68
C PRO A 310 -1.44 -18.65 -7.82
N ALA A 311 -0.23 -18.81 -8.37
CA ALA A 311 0.91 -19.31 -7.60
C ALA A 311 1.34 -18.31 -6.52
N VAL A 312 1.36 -17.01 -6.84
CA VAL A 312 1.65 -15.92 -5.89
C VAL A 312 0.65 -15.92 -4.73
N ALA A 313 -0.64 -16.08 -5.03
CA ALA A 313 -1.70 -16.16 -4.01
C ALA A 313 -1.50 -17.37 -3.07
N ARG A 314 -1.20 -18.55 -3.63
CA ARG A 314 -0.89 -19.75 -2.83
C ARG A 314 0.34 -19.57 -1.96
N ALA A 315 1.44 -19.07 -2.53
CA ALA A 315 2.69 -18.85 -1.80
C ALA A 315 2.47 -17.91 -0.60
N ASN A 316 1.72 -16.82 -0.81
CA ASN A 316 1.41 -15.88 0.27
C ASN A 316 0.53 -16.48 1.38
N ARG A 317 -0.43 -17.38 1.04
CA ARG A 317 -1.26 -18.07 2.04
C ARG A 317 -0.49 -19.14 2.81
N ALA A 318 0.41 -19.87 2.14
CA ALA A 318 1.25 -20.90 2.76
C ALA A 318 2.29 -20.31 3.72
N GLN A 319 2.74 -19.08 3.46
CA GLN A 319 3.78 -18.38 4.23
C GLN A 319 3.52 -18.39 5.74
N ALA A 320 2.31 -18.06 6.19
CA ALA A 320 1.97 -18.00 7.62
C ALA A 320 2.06 -19.37 8.31
N HIS A 321 1.62 -20.43 7.63
CA HIS A 321 1.68 -21.80 8.16
C HIS A 321 3.12 -22.28 8.33
N ARG A 322 3.96 -21.99 7.33
CA ARG A 322 5.37 -22.34 7.36
C ARG A 322 6.14 -21.55 8.42
N VAL A 323 5.85 -20.26 8.59
CA VAL A 323 6.48 -19.47 9.66
C VAL A 323 6.02 -19.95 11.05
N ALA A 324 4.75 -20.35 11.19
CA ALA A 324 4.28 -20.97 12.42
C ALA A 324 5.02 -22.28 12.76
N GLU A 325 5.31 -23.12 11.75
CA GLU A 325 6.15 -24.31 11.91
C GLU A 325 7.56 -23.95 12.37
N GLU A 326 8.18 -22.99 11.69
CA GLU A 326 9.52 -22.53 12.02
C GLU A 326 9.60 -22.00 13.46
N ILE A 327 8.61 -21.21 13.90
CA ILE A 327 8.53 -20.70 15.27
C ILE A 327 8.46 -21.86 16.28
N LEU A 328 7.70 -22.92 15.97
CA LEU A 328 7.41 -24.03 16.87
C LEU A 328 8.35 -25.23 16.75
N GLU A 329 9.28 -25.26 15.78
CA GLU A 329 10.14 -26.40 15.42
C GLU A 329 10.86 -27.08 16.60
N ARG A 330 11.13 -26.35 17.69
CA ARG A 330 11.86 -26.84 18.88
C ARG A 330 11.01 -26.87 20.15
N GLN A 331 9.70 -27.01 20.01
CA GLN A 331 8.76 -26.94 21.14
C GLN A 331 8.04 -28.28 21.34
N ASP A 332 8.41 -28.98 22.42
CA ASP A 332 7.83 -30.29 22.77
C ASP A 332 6.52 -30.19 23.56
N SER A 333 6.07 -28.97 23.87
CA SER A 333 4.87 -28.72 24.68
C SER A 333 4.16 -27.44 24.26
N ALA A 334 2.92 -27.26 24.73
CA ALA A 334 2.13 -26.10 24.38
C ALA A 334 2.75 -24.79 24.95
N VAL A 335 3.21 -23.91 24.05
CA VAL A 335 3.92 -22.67 24.41
C VAL A 335 3.01 -21.46 24.51
N ARG A 336 3.43 -20.44 25.25
CA ARG A 336 2.82 -19.11 25.30
C ARG A 336 3.57 -18.19 24.33
N VAL A 337 2.84 -17.62 23.38
CA VAL A 337 3.42 -16.76 22.33
C VAL A 337 2.94 -15.33 22.50
N THR A 338 3.86 -14.39 22.36
CA THR A 338 3.55 -12.96 22.27
C THR A 338 3.74 -12.49 20.84
N ILE A 339 2.76 -11.77 20.30
CA ILE A 339 2.82 -11.15 18.97
C ILE A 339 2.95 -9.63 19.13
N LEU A 340 4.06 -9.06 18.67
CA LEU A 340 4.29 -7.63 18.60
C LEU A 340 4.02 -7.16 17.17
N GLY A 341 2.92 -6.43 16.97
CA GLY A 341 2.43 -5.97 15.68
C GLY A 341 1.21 -6.77 15.19
N LEU A 342 0.14 -6.04 14.85
CA LEU A 342 -1.13 -6.59 14.35
C LEU A 342 -1.56 -5.93 13.04
N ALA A 343 -1.23 -4.65 12.85
CA ALA A 343 -1.44 -3.97 11.57
C ALA A 343 -0.69 -4.68 10.44
N PHE A 344 -1.20 -4.58 9.21
CA PHE A 344 -0.58 -5.27 8.07
C PHE A 344 0.84 -4.74 7.74
N LYS A 345 1.12 -3.49 8.13
CA LYS A 345 2.41 -2.79 8.06
C LYS A 345 2.48 -1.69 9.12
N ALA A 346 3.69 -1.16 9.36
CA ALA A 346 3.85 -0.02 10.27
C ALA A 346 3.25 1.28 9.70
N GLY A 347 2.80 2.17 10.59
CA GLY A 347 2.26 3.49 10.24
C GLY A 347 0.73 3.55 10.07
N THR A 348 0.01 2.43 10.27
CA THR A 348 -1.45 2.35 10.15
C THR A 348 -2.06 1.47 11.23
N ASP A 349 -3.36 1.63 11.50
CA ASP A 349 -4.18 0.76 12.34
C ASP A 349 -4.95 -0.31 11.52
N ASP A 350 -4.75 -0.35 10.21
CA ASP A 350 -5.45 -1.30 9.33
C ASP A 350 -4.97 -2.75 9.54
N THR A 351 -5.90 -3.63 9.90
CA THR A 351 -5.67 -5.05 10.10
C THR A 351 -6.21 -5.93 8.97
N ARG A 352 -6.79 -5.35 7.91
CA ARG A 352 -7.34 -6.12 6.78
C ARG A 352 -6.25 -6.95 6.11
N GLU A 353 -6.53 -8.24 5.90
CA GLU A 353 -5.60 -9.22 5.33
C GLU A 353 -4.22 -9.28 6.02
N SER A 354 -4.12 -8.85 7.28
CA SER A 354 -2.85 -8.74 8.01
C SER A 354 -2.13 -10.10 8.08
N PRO A 355 -0.85 -10.17 7.65
CA PRO A 355 -0.05 -11.38 7.79
C PRO A 355 0.12 -11.82 9.25
N ALA A 356 0.11 -10.88 10.20
CA ALA A 356 0.19 -11.19 11.63
C ALA A 356 -1.05 -11.96 12.11
N LEU A 357 -2.24 -11.60 11.64
CA LEU A 357 -3.47 -12.32 11.98
C LEU A 357 -3.50 -13.73 11.37
N ARG A 358 -3.05 -13.89 10.12
CA ARG A 358 -2.88 -15.22 9.51
C ARG A 358 -1.87 -16.07 10.26
N LEU A 359 -0.78 -15.48 10.76
CA LEU A 359 0.18 -16.18 11.61
C LEU A 359 -0.46 -16.62 12.93
N ILE A 360 -1.25 -15.75 13.58
CA ILE A 360 -2.00 -16.10 14.79
C ILE A 360 -2.92 -17.29 14.51
N ASP A 361 -3.65 -17.30 13.39
CA ASP A 361 -4.53 -18.39 13.01
C ASP A 361 -3.76 -19.70 12.79
N ALA A 362 -2.63 -19.64 12.09
CA ALA A 362 -1.76 -20.80 11.88
C ALA A 362 -1.12 -21.32 13.18
N LEU A 363 -0.80 -20.45 14.13
CA LEU A 363 -0.27 -20.81 15.45
C LEU A 363 -1.35 -21.48 16.31
N LYS A 364 -2.60 -21.00 16.26
CA LYS A 364 -3.73 -21.57 17.02
C LYS A 364 -4.13 -22.96 16.57
N GLN A 365 -3.88 -23.30 15.30
CA GLN A 365 -4.08 -24.66 14.77
C GLN A 365 -3.03 -25.66 15.28
N ARG A 366 -2.05 -25.20 16.08
CA ARG A 366 -0.94 -26.00 16.60
C ARG A 366 -0.90 -25.95 18.13
N SER A 367 0.13 -26.54 18.72
CA SER A 367 0.36 -26.62 20.16
C SER A 367 0.73 -25.26 20.78
N VAL A 368 -0.18 -24.27 20.75
CA VAL A 368 -0.02 -22.97 21.41
C VAL A 368 -1.04 -22.84 22.53
N ARG A 369 -0.56 -22.73 23.76
CA ARG A 369 -1.40 -22.63 24.97
C ARG A 369 -2.10 -21.28 25.06
N ARG A 370 -1.41 -20.21 24.66
CA ARG A 370 -1.91 -18.84 24.76
C ARG A 370 -1.21 -17.93 23.77
N ILE A 371 -1.96 -17.01 23.19
CA ILE A 371 -1.43 -15.88 22.43
C ILE A 371 -1.84 -14.58 23.13
N ARG A 372 -0.89 -13.67 23.31
CA ARG A 372 -1.13 -12.26 23.66
C ARG A 372 -0.53 -11.39 22.57
N ALA A 373 -1.17 -10.26 22.29
CA ALA A 373 -0.68 -9.36 21.27
C ALA A 373 -0.57 -7.92 21.78
N TYR A 374 0.33 -7.16 21.18
CA TYR A 374 0.42 -5.71 21.34
C TYR A 374 0.67 -5.09 19.96
N ASP A 375 -0.01 -3.99 19.68
CA ASP A 375 0.27 -3.11 18.55
C ASP A 375 0.14 -1.65 19.02
N PRO A 376 1.00 -0.72 18.55
CA PRO A 376 0.92 0.68 18.93
C PRO A 376 -0.42 1.35 18.61
N LEU A 377 -1.06 1.00 17.49
CA LEU A 377 -2.28 1.65 17.00
C LEU A 377 -3.52 0.73 17.05
N VAL A 378 -3.35 -0.60 16.98
CA VAL A 378 -4.47 -1.54 17.05
C VAL A 378 -4.80 -1.90 18.49
N ARG A 379 -5.99 -1.49 18.97
CA ARG A 379 -6.48 -1.82 20.32
C ARG A 379 -7.52 -2.93 20.35
N VAL A 380 -8.35 -3.00 19.32
CA VAL A 380 -9.39 -4.01 19.13
C VAL A 380 -9.38 -4.40 17.67
N ILE A 381 -9.58 -5.69 17.39
CA ILE A 381 -9.78 -6.18 16.04
C ILE A 381 -11.26 -6.58 15.94
N PRO A 382 -12.06 -5.88 15.11
CA PRO A 382 -13.44 -6.27 14.87
C PRO A 382 -13.53 -7.74 14.48
N ASP A 383 -14.57 -8.43 14.97
CA ASP A 383 -14.84 -9.84 14.68
C ASP A 383 -13.76 -10.85 15.10
N ARG A 384 -12.77 -10.42 15.90
CA ARG A 384 -11.68 -11.26 16.41
C ARG A 384 -11.50 -11.16 17.94
N PRO A 385 -12.54 -11.45 18.75
CA PRO A 385 -12.44 -11.44 20.21
C PRO A 385 -11.46 -12.50 20.75
N ASP A 386 -11.08 -13.45 19.92
CA ASP A 386 -10.10 -14.49 20.19
C ASP A 386 -8.65 -13.97 20.27
N VAL A 387 -8.38 -12.74 19.82
CA VAL A 387 -7.05 -12.11 19.88
C VAL A 387 -6.98 -11.17 21.08
N HIS A 388 -6.26 -11.57 22.12
CA HIS A 388 -6.12 -10.79 23.34
C HIS A 388 -5.05 -9.70 23.20
N VAL A 389 -5.48 -8.50 22.81
CA VAL A 389 -4.63 -7.30 22.67
C VAL A 389 -4.47 -6.62 24.04
N VAL A 390 -3.24 -6.28 24.40
CA VAL A 390 -2.93 -5.53 25.63
C VAL A 390 -2.33 -4.16 25.33
N ALA A 391 -2.22 -3.31 26.34
CA ALA A 391 -1.85 -1.91 26.16
C ALA A 391 -0.34 -1.66 26.06
N ASP A 392 0.50 -2.64 26.43
CA ASP A 392 1.94 -2.50 26.56
C ASP A 392 2.69 -3.77 26.07
N PRO A 393 3.81 -3.64 25.34
CA PRO A 393 4.54 -4.79 24.81
C PRO A 393 5.15 -5.69 25.89
N TYR A 394 5.57 -5.13 27.04
CA TYR A 394 6.14 -5.89 28.14
C TYR A 394 5.07 -6.66 28.92
N GLN A 395 3.88 -6.07 29.08
CA GLN A 395 2.69 -6.78 29.56
C GLN A 395 2.32 -7.93 28.63
N ALA A 396 2.42 -7.72 27.31
CA ALA A 396 2.15 -8.76 26.32
C ALA A 396 3.12 -9.93 26.46
N ALA A 397 4.39 -9.64 26.74
CA ALA A 397 5.47 -10.61 26.89
C ALA A 397 5.55 -11.29 28.26
N SER A 398 4.80 -10.83 29.26
CA SER A 398 4.80 -11.41 30.61
C SER A 398 4.41 -12.89 30.58
N GLY A 399 5.37 -13.74 30.97
CA GLY A 399 5.29 -15.19 30.94
C GLY A 399 5.31 -15.78 29.52
N ALA A 400 5.77 -15.07 28.50
CA ALA A 400 5.88 -15.64 27.16
C ALA A 400 7.04 -16.63 27.09
N ASP A 401 6.86 -17.69 26.31
CA ASP A 401 7.93 -18.61 25.94
C ASP A 401 8.59 -18.18 24.63
N ILE A 402 7.87 -17.47 23.75
CA ILE A 402 8.40 -16.91 22.50
C ILE A 402 7.79 -15.52 22.26
N VAL A 403 8.64 -14.54 21.95
CA VAL A 403 8.22 -13.22 21.46
C VAL A 403 8.38 -13.17 19.95
N VAL A 404 7.34 -12.84 19.21
CA VAL A 404 7.36 -12.72 17.75
C VAL A 404 7.14 -11.26 17.38
N VAL A 405 8.05 -10.69 16.60
CA VAL A 405 7.86 -9.36 15.99
C VAL A 405 7.30 -9.53 14.59
N ALA A 406 6.02 -9.18 14.43
CA ALA A 406 5.21 -9.47 13.25
C ALA A 406 4.97 -8.26 12.33
N THR A 407 5.15 -7.04 12.83
CA THR A 407 5.03 -5.79 12.06
C THR A 407 6.23 -4.88 12.34
N GLU A 408 6.76 -4.24 11.30
CA GLU A 408 8.01 -3.46 11.30
C GLU A 408 7.92 -2.08 12.00
N TRP A 409 7.24 -1.99 13.14
CA TRP A 409 7.15 -0.74 13.89
C TRP A 409 8.52 -0.28 14.39
N PRO A 410 8.95 0.97 14.15
CA PRO A 410 10.23 1.48 14.64
C PRO A 410 10.39 1.41 16.16
N ALA A 411 9.28 1.44 16.91
CA ALA A 411 9.29 1.29 18.36
C ALA A 411 9.81 -0.09 18.81
N PHE A 412 9.62 -1.16 18.02
CA PHE A 412 10.09 -2.50 18.37
C PHE A 412 11.61 -2.66 18.27
N GLY A 413 12.26 -1.86 17.43
CA GLY A 413 13.73 -1.78 17.40
C GLY A 413 14.33 -1.06 18.61
N ARG A 414 13.52 -0.42 19.46
CA ARG A 414 13.95 0.32 20.65
C ARG A 414 13.46 -0.29 21.96
N LEU A 415 13.04 -1.55 21.94
CA LEU A 415 12.62 -2.26 23.14
C LEU A 415 13.80 -2.45 24.10
N ASP A 416 13.54 -2.32 25.40
CA ASP A 416 14.48 -2.69 26.45
C ASP A 416 14.45 -4.20 26.64
N TRP A 417 15.38 -4.88 25.97
CA TRP A 417 15.51 -6.33 26.05
C TRP A 417 15.93 -6.84 27.43
N THR A 418 16.56 -6.01 28.27
CA THR A 418 16.91 -6.37 29.65
C THR A 418 15.64 -6.49 30.49
N SER A 419 14.75 -5.50 30.40
CA SER A 419 13.44 -5.55 31.03
C SER A 419 12.60 -6.70 30.48
N MET A 420 12.61 -6.92 29.15
CA MET A 420 11.92 -8.04 28.51
C MET A 420 12.40 -9.40 29.05
N ALA A 421 13.71 -9.57 29.25
CA ALA A 421 14.32 -10.81 29.75
C ALA A 421 13.84 -11.21 31.15
N GLY A 422 13.47 -10.24 31.98
CA GLY A 422 12.92 -10.46 33.32
C GLY A 422 11.44 -10.88 33.34
N LEU A 423 10.73 -10.73 32.22
CA LEU A 423 9.29 -10.96 32.12
C LEU A 423 8.94 -12.26 31.38
N VAL A 424 9.76 -12.67 30.43
CA VAL A 424 9.55 -13.90 29.65
C VAL A 424 9.96 -15.14 30.44
N SER A 425 9.33 -16.28 30.16
CA SER A 425 9.73 -17.58 30.71
C SER A 425 10.87 -18.23 29.93
N ARG A 426 10.98 -17.94 28.63
CA ARG A 426 12.13 -18.32 27.81
C ARG A 426 12.55 -17.12 26.98
N ARG A 427 13.87 -16.92 26.87
CA ARG A 427 14.45 -15.79 26.13
C ARG A 427 14.58 -16.16 24.65
N GLU A 428 13.45 -16.39 23.99
CA GLU A 428 13.37 -16.70 22.57
C GLU A 428 12.63 -15.57 21.85
N VAL A 429 13.24 -15.03 20.81
CA VAL A 429 12.62 -14.02 19.95
C VAL A 429 12.69 -14.44 18.49
N TYR A 430 11.58 -14.24 17.78
CA TYR A 430 11.45 -14.47 16.35
C TYR A 430 11.13 -13.15 15.65
N ASP A 431 12.10 -12.61 14.92
CA ASP A 431 11.95 -11.38 14.16
C ASP A 431 11.52 -11.68 12.72
N ALA A 432 10.23 -11.54 12.44
CA ALA A 432 9.68 -11.78 11.12
C ALA A 432 9.85 -10.58 10.17
N ARG A 433 10.42 -9.46 10.64
CA ARG A 433 10.44 -8.17 9.93
C ARG A 433 11.81 -7.49 9.89
N GLY A 434 12.80 -8.00 10.60
CA GLY A 434 14.18 -7.49 10.59
C GLY A 434 14.37 -6.18 11.37
N VAL A 435 13.48 -5.89 12.33
CA VAL A 435 13.51 -4.65 13.14
C VAL A 435 14.11 -4.82 14.52
N VAL A 436 14.32 -6.05 14.99
CA VAL A 436 14.91 -6.30 16.31
C VAL A 436 16.36 -5.84 16.33
N ASP A 437 16.74 -5.12 17.39
CA ASP A 437 18.14 -4.92 17.73
C ASP A 437 18.73 -6.23 18.24
N VAL A 438 19.35 -6.98 17.31
CA VAL A 438 19.93 -8.29 17.57
C VAL A 438 21.01 -8.23 18.65
N ALA A 439 21.85 -7.18 18.63
CA ALA A 439 22.94 -7.05 19.59
C ALA A 439 22.38 -6.86 21.01
N ALA A 440 21.45 -5.93 21.18
CA ALA A 440 20.80 -5.68 22.46
C ALA A 440 20.04 -6.91 22.98
N ALA A 441 19.29 -7.59 22.11
CA ALA A 441 18.54 -8.80 22.47
C ALA A 441 19.47 -9.94 22.90
N THR A 442 20.54 -10.19 22.14
CA THR A 442 21.53 -11.23 22.49
C THR A 442 22.29 -10.89 23.77
N SER A 443 22.66 -9.62 24.01
CA SER A 443 23.27 -9.19 25.28
C SER A 443 22.35 -9.41 26.49
N ALA A 444 21.03 -9.29 26.32
CA ALA A 444 20.05 -9.64 27.35
C ALA A 444 19.80 -11.17 27.48
N GLY A 445 20.49 -11.98 26.69
CA GLY A 445 20.43 -13.44 26.71
C GLY A 445 19.32 -14.04 25.87
N PHE A 446 18.76 -13.31 24.90
CA PHE A 446 17.81 -13.87 23.94
C PHE A 446 18.52 -14.65 22.84
N ARG A 447 17.93 -15.80 22.49
CA ARG A 447 18.16 -16.45 21.20
C ARG A 447 17.29 -15.75 20.16
N VAL A 448 17.93 -15.14 19.17
CA VAL A 448 17.26 -14.41 18.09
C VAL A 448 17.21 -15.29 16.85
N ARG A 449 15.99 -15.54 16.35
CA ARG A 449 15.74 -16.10 15.02
C ARG A 449 15.08 -15.04 14.16
N SER A 450 15.30 -15.08 12.86
CA SER A 450 14.82 -14.03 11.97
C SER A 450 14.55 -14.52 10.56
N LEU A 451 13.49 -13.98 9.93
CA LEU A 451 13.20 -14.21 8.52
C LEU A 451 14.08 -13.38 7.58
N VAL A 452 14.58 -12.24 8.06
CA VAL A 452 15.27 -11.24 7.23
C VAL A 452 16.78 -11.40 7.30
N ARG A 453 17.30 -11.46 8.53
CA ARG A 453 18.70 -11.67 8.87
C ARG A 453 18.94 -13.12 9.22
N GLN A 454 19.98 -13.72 8.64
CA GLN A 454 20.53 -14.97 9.13
C GLN A 454 21.73 -14.67 10.03
N PRO A 455 21.98 -15.43 11.11
CA PRO A 455 23.20 -15.27 11.87
C PRO A 455 24.40 -15.62 10.96
N ALA A 456 25.32 -14.67 10.83
CA ALA A 456 26.69 -15.00 10.49
C ALA A 456 27.26 -15.76 11.71
N ASP A 457 27.73 -16.98 11.47
CA ASP A 457 28.40 -17.90 12.41
C ASP A 457 27.55 -18.82 13.31
N GLY A 458 27.49 -20.10 12.91
CA GLY A 458 28.08 -21.19 13.69
C GLY A 458 27.36 -21.73 14.93
N ALA A 459 26.32 -22.55 14.76
CA ALA A 459 26.00 -23.64 15.69
C ALA A 459 25.08 -24.70 15.05
N VAL A 460 25.54 -25.31 13.95
CA VAL A 460 25.10 -26.69 13.67
C VAL A 460 26.02 -27.56 14.51
N ALA A 461 25.64 -27.78 15.77
CA ALA A 461 26.12 -28.96 16.49
C ALA A 461 25.54 -30.16 15.72
N LYS A 462 26.32 -30.71 14.78
CA LYS A 462 26.09 -32.06 14.28
C LYS A 462 26.35 -32.97 15.47
N ASP A 463 25.28 -33.43 16.09
CA ASP A 463 25.30 -34.54 17.02
C ASP A 463 25.61 -35.80 16.19
N THR A 464 26.90 -36.08 15.98
CA THR A 464 27.37 -37.39 15.52
C THR A 464 27.77 -38.21 16.74
N SER A 465 26.77 -38.75 17.44
CA SER A 465 26.94 -39.91 18.32
C SER A 465 25.95 -41.01 17.95
N SER A 466 26.35 -41.84 16.99
CA SER A 466 26.04 -43.28 16.83
C SER A 466 26.43 -43.65 15.39
N ALA A 467 27.19 -44.69 15.06
CA ALA A 467 27.52 -45.90 15.79
C ALA A 467 28.92 -46.40 15.37
N ALA A 468 29.60 -47.04 16.33
CA ALA A 468 30.57 -48.09 16.06
C ALA A 468 29.84 -49.41 15.79
#